data_AF-A0A0W1AFK2-F1
#
_entry.id   AF-A0A0W1AFK2-F1
#
_cell.length_a   1.000
_cell.length_b   1.000
_cell.length_c   1.000
_cell.angle_alpha   90.00
_cell.angle_beta   90.00
_cell.angle_gamma   90.00
#
_symmetry.space_group_name_H-M   'P 1'
#
loop_
_entity.id
_entity.type
_entity.pdbx_description
1 polymer ?
#
loop_
_entity_poly.entity_id
_entity_poly.type
_entity_poly.pdbx_seq_one_letter_code
_entity_poly.pdbx_strand_id
1 'polypeptide(L)'
;MNQQINQVRKDKLQIIDWLIEHFPHAFFKKGNQVKPLKIGIFDDIIDFYERLDSPPFSKKSLREALSYYSASPAYLNCQKAGAARIDIYGNEIDVVTPDQAKYAHQRFQERYTKKKETE
;
A
#
# COMPACT_ATOMS: atom_id res chain seq x y z
N MET A 1 -9.50 12.55 -21.92
CA MET A 1 -8.49 11.77 -21.16
C MET A 1 -8.49 12.05 -19.64
N ASN A 2 -8.71 13.29 -19.19
CA ASN A 2 -8.69 13.60 -17.73
C ASN A 2 -9.79 12.94 -16.90
N GLN A 3 -10.99 12.74 -17.45
CA GLN A 3 -12.09 12.09 -16.73
C GLN A 3 -11.81 10.60 -16.41
N GLN A 4 -11.21 9.87 -17.35
CA GLN A 4 -10.89 8.46 -17.17
C GLN A 4 -9.76 8.24 -16.14
N ILE A 5 -8.76 9.12 -16.12
CA ILE A 5 -7.67 9.08 -15.12
C ILE A 5 -8.22 9.32 -13.70
N ASN A 6 -9.14 10.27 -13.55
CA ASN A 6 -9.78 10.55 -12.26
C ASN A 6 -10.65 9.38 -11.79
N GLN A 7 -11.37 8.72 -12.71
CA GLN A 7 -12.16 7.55 -12.38
C GLN A 7 -11.29 6.38 -11.90
N VAL A 8 -10.22 6.05 -12.63
CA VAL A 8 -9.29 4.97 -12.24
C VAL A 8 -8.67 5.23 -10.85
N ARG A 9 -8.36 6.49 -10.54
CA ARG A 9 -7.89 6.85 -9.19
C ARG A 9 -8.97 6.63 -8.14
N LYS A 10 -10.22 7.02 -8.43
CA LYS A 10 -11.35 6.82 -7.52
C LYS A 10 -11.57 5.34 -7.23
N ASP A 11 -11.54 4.48 -8.24
CA ASP A 11 -11.71 3.03 -8.07
C ASP A 11 -10.64 2.44 -7.14
N LYS A 12 -9.37 2.85 -7.32
CA LYS A 12 -8.27 2.42 -6.43
C LYS A 12 -8.47 2.87 -4.99
N LEU A 13 -8.97 4.09 -4.78
CA LEU A 13 -9.25 4.59 -3.44
C LEU A 13 -10.40 3.84 -2.77
N GLN A 14 -11.46 3.49 -3.52
CA GLN A 14 -12.55 2.66 -2.99
C GLN A 14 -12.07 1.28 -2.54
N ILE A 15 -11.17 0.67 -3.31
CA ILE A 15 -10.55 -0.61 -2.94
C ILE A 15 -9.66 -0.46 -1.70
N ILE A 16 -8.95 0.66 -1.56
CA ILE A 16 -8.15 0.94 -0.35
C ILE A 16 -9.06 1.14 0.87
N ASP A 17 -10.18 1.86 0.73
CA ASP A 17 -11.16 1.97 1.82
C ASP A 17 -11.71 0.59 2.21
N TRP A 18 -11.97 -0.30 1.24
CA TRP A 18 -12.34 -1.70 1.51
C TRP A 18 -11.25 -2.47 2.26
N LEU A 19 -9.98 -2.32 1.88
CA LEU A 19 -8.84 -2.92 2.60
C LEU A 19 -8.75 -2.42 4.04
N ILE A 20 -9.00 -1.13 4.28
CA ILE A 20 -9.00 -0.54 5.63
C ILE A 20 -10.15 -1.11 6.47
N GLU A 21 -11.32 -1.30 5.88
CA GLU A 21 -12.48 -1.88 6.57
C GLU A 21 -12.25 -3.35 6.96
N HIS A 22 -11.66 -4.16 6.07
CA HIS A 22 -11.49 -5.59 6.29
C HIS A 22 -10.21 -5.94 7.06
N PHE A 23 -9.17 -5.10 6.95
CA PHE A 23 -7.88 -5.30 7.60
C PHE A 23 -7.43 -4.00 8.33
N PRO A 24 -8.20 -3.54 9.33
CA PRO A 24 -7.98 -2.25 9.99
C PRO A 24 -6.68 -2.17 10.79
N HIS A 25 -6.06 -3.32 11.07
CA HIS A 25 -4.77 -3.40 11.75
C HIS A 25 -3.58 -3.34 10.78
N ALA A 26 -3.81 -3.51 9.48
CA ALA A 26 -2.78 -3.50 8.45
C ALA A 26 -2.82 -2.23 7.58
N PHE A 27 -4.02 -1.77 7.22
CA PHE A 27 -4.21 -0.63 6.33
C PHE A 27 -4.78 0.58 7.07
N PHE A 28 -4.18 1.74 6.81
CA PHE A 28 -4.52 2.97 7.50
C PHE A 28 -4.81 4.11 6.53
N LYS A 29 -5.84 4.91 6.87
CA LYS A 29 -6.21 6.13 6.14
C LYS A 29 -5.28 7.30 6.42
N LYS A 30 -4.85 7.46 7.68
CA LYS A 30 -3.96 8.55 8.10
C LYS A 30 -2.52 8.18 7.84
N GLY A 31 -1.79 9.03 7.12
CA GLY A 31 -0.41 8.77 6.70
C GLY A 31 0.56 8.47 7.85
N ASN A 32 0.36 9.06 9.03
CA ASN A 32 1.20 8.84 10.21
C ASN A 32 0.97 7.48 10.90
N GLN A 33 -0.09 6.75 10.53
CA GLN A 33 -0.38 5.41 11.06
C GLN A 33 0.10 4.30 10.13
N VAL A 34 0.47 4.64 8.89
CA VAL A 34 0.91 3.66 7.88
C VAL A 34 2.17 2.95 8.36
N LYS A 35 2.17 1.62 8.23
CA LYS A 35 3.26 0.74 8.65
C LYS A 35 3.74 -0.13 7.48
N PRO A 36 4.99 -0.61 7.51
CA PRO A 36 5.47 -1.58 6.54
C PRO A 36 4.62 -2.85 6.54
N LEU A 37 4.16 -3.30 5.37
CA LEU A 37 3.37 -4.53 5.28
C LEU A 37 4.28 -5.76 5.15
N LYS A 38 3.75 -6.91 5.54
CA LYS A 38 4.35 -8.22 5.32
C LYS A 38 4.73 -8.41 3.84
N ILE A 39 5.89 -9.03 3.59
CA ILE A 39 6.26 -9.45 2.25
C ILE A 39 5.32 -10.59 1.83
N GLY A 40 4.71 -10.47 0.64
CA GLY A 40 3.69 -11.42 0.20
C GLY A 40 2.29 -11.18 0.79
N ILE A 41 2.02 -10.04 1.43
CA ILE A 41 0.69 -9.74 2.01
C ILE A 41 -0.46 -9.85 1.01
N PHE A 42 -0.18 -9.70 -0.29
CA PHE A 42 -1.21 -9.86 -1.33
C PHE A 42 -1.81 -11.27 -1.33
N ASP A 43 -1.02 -12.31 -1.07
CA ASP A 43 -1.50 -13.69 -1.04
C ASP A 43 -2.44 -13.89 0.15
N ASP A 44 -2.07 -13.37 1.34
CA ASP A 44 -2.94 -13.38 2.53
C ASP A 44 -4.30 -12.68 2.26
N ILE A 45 -4.27 -11.56 1.52
CA ILE A 45 -5.48 -10.82 1.15
C ILE A 45 -6.31 -11.63 0.14
N ILE A 46 -5.67 -12.30 -0.82
CA ILE A 46 -6.36 -13.14 -1.81
C ILE A 46 -7.04 -14.33 -1.14
N ASP A 47 -6.39 -14.98 -0.18
CA ASP A 47 -6.98 -16.08 0.57
C ASP A 47 -8.26 -15.68 1.31
N PHE A 48 -8.31 -14.46 1.85
CA PHE A 48 -9.52 -13.89 2.43
C PHE A 48 -10.56 -13.55 1.34
N TYR A 49 -10.12 -12.86 0.29
CA TYR A 49 -10.98 -12.37 -0.78
C TYR A 49 -11.68 -13.51 -1.55
N GLU A 50 -11.03 -14.66 -1.73
CA GLU A 50 -11.61 -15.84 -2.39
C GLU A 50 -12.70 -16.53 -1.57
N ARG A 51 -12.79 -16.25 -0.27
CA ARG A 51 -13.83 -16.78 0.61
C ARG A 51 -15.10 -15.92 0.62
N LEU A 52 -15.10 -14.79 -0.09
CA LEU A 52 -16.27 -13.92 -0.19
C LEU A 52 -17.27 -14.50 -1.16
N ASP A 53 -18.53 -14.59 -0.75
CA ASP A 53 -19.63 -15.03 -1.63
C ASP A 53 -19.81 -14.10 -2.84
N SER A 54 -19.56 -12.80 -2.65
CA SER A 54 -19.66 -11.79 -3.70
C SER A 54 -18.45 -10.84 -3.68
N PRO A 55 -17.42 -11.08 -4.49
CA PRO A 55 -16.26 -10.22 -4.54
C PRO A 55 -16.57 -8.86 -5.20
N PRO A 56 -16.33 -7.72 -4.52
CA PRO A 56 -16.82 -6.40 -4.96
C PRO A 56 -16.06 -5.78 -6.15
N PHE A 57 -14.90 -6.32 -6.51
CA PHE A 57 -14.03 -5.83 -7.59
C PHE A 57 -13.06 -6.94 -7.99
N SER A 58 -12.40 -6.87 -9.16
CA SER A 58 -11.49 -7.94 -9.61
C SER A 58 -10.16 -8.04 -8.82
N LYS A 59 -9.54 -9.22 -8.79
CA LYS A 59 -8.17 -9.43 -8.26
C LYS A 59 -7.11 -8.53 -8.92
N LYS A 60 -7.31 -8.19 -10.20
CA LYS A 60 -6.43 -7.24 -10.92
C LYS A 60 -6.56 -5.84 -10.32
N SER A 61 -7.78 -5.36 -10.14
CA SER A 61 -8.07 -4.05 -9.53
C SER A 61 -7.52 -3.98 -8.10
N LEU A 62 -7.65 -5.08 -7.34
CA LEU A 62 -7.07 -5.22 -6.00
C LEU A 62 -5.55 -5.05 -6.00
N ARG A 63 -4.85 -5.75 -6.91
CA ARG A 63 -3.39 -5.63 -7.05
C ARG A 63 -2.97 -4.21 -7.41
N GLU A 64 -3.70 -3.55 -8.31
CA GLU A 64 -3.42 -2.17 -8.70
C GLU A 64 -3.64 -1.19 -7.55
N ALA A 65 -4.67 -1.39 -6.72
CA ALA A 65 -4.93 -0.58 -5.53
C ALA A 65 -3.85 -0.77 -4.46
N LEU A 66 -3.42 -2.01 -4.21
CA LEU A 66 -2.33 -2.30 -3.28
C LEU A 66 -1.00 -1.69 -3.77
N SER A 67 -0.72 -1.80 -5.07
CA SER A 67 0.44 -1.14 -5.69
C SER A 67 0.37 0.38 -5.51
N TYR A 68 -0.80 1.00 -5.71
CA TYR A 68 -1.02 2.42 -5.48
C TYR A 68 -0.80 2.82 -4.01
N TYR A 69 -1.29 2.02 -3.05
CA TYR A 69 -1.07 2.24 -1.61
C TYR A 69 0.42 2.19 -1.25
N SER A 70 1.11 1.15 -1.70
CA SER A 70 2.55 0.93 -1.43
C SER A 70 3.48 1.93 -2.13
N ALA A 71 2.98 2.64 -3.15
CA ALA A 71 3.71 3.73 -3.82
C ALA A 71 3.47 5.10 -3.19
N SER A 72 2.62 5.21 -2.16
CA SER A 72 2.25 6.49 -1.55
C SER A 72 3.42 7.11 -0.76
N PRO A 73 3.44 8.45 -0.60
CA PRO A 73 4.47 9.14 0.20
C PRO A 73 4.54 8.61 1.64
N ALA A 74 3.37 8.38 2.25
CA ALA A 74 3.27 7.89 3.62
C ALA A 74 3.88 6.49 3.77
N TYR A 75 3.56 5.59 2.85
CA TYR A 75 4.09 4.23 2.86
C TYR A 75 5.60 4.20 2.64
N LEU A 76 6.12 4.93 1.66
CA LEU A 76 7.56 4.97 1.42
C LEU A 76 8.33 5.57 2.60
N ASN A 77 7.77 6.58 3.28
CA ASN A 77 8.39 7.19 4.46
C ASN A 77 8.36 6.31 5.72
N CYS A 78 7.42 5.35 5.82
CA CYS A 78 7.36 4.44 6.96
C CYS A 78 8.36 3.28 6.86
N GLN A 79 8.96 3.05 5.68
CA GLN A 79 9.98 2.02 5.44
C GLN A 79 11.34 2.42 6.03
N LYS A 80 11.48 2.31 7.35
CA LYS A 80 12.72 2.59 8.09
C LYS A 80 13.40 1.30 8.52
N ALA A 81 14.72 1.26 8.50
CA ALA A 81 15.47 0.09 8.93
C ALA A 81 15.08 -0.29 10.38
N GLY A 82 14.82 -1.58 10.61
CA GLY A 82 14.36 -2.10 11.90
C GLY A 82 12.87 -1.89 12.19
N ALA A 83 12.11 -1.21 11.34
CA ALA A 83 10.66 -1.08 11.51
C ALA A 83 9.98 -2.44 11.31
N ALA A 84 9.12 -2.81 12.26
CA ALA A 84 8.35 -4.04 12.19
C ALA A 84 7.35 -4.02 11.03
N ARG A 85 7.34 -5.11 10.27
CA ARG A 85 6.34 -5.42 9.24
C ARG A 85 5.15 -6.09 9.90
N ILE A 86 3.97 -5.70 9.45
CA ILE A 86 2.71 -6.23 9.96
C ILE A 86 1.99 -7.10 8.92
N ASP A 87 1.39 -8.19 9.37
CA ASP A 87 0.48 -9.00 8.57
C ASP A 87 -0.93 -8.38 8.49
N ILE A 88 -1.88 -9.07 7.83
CA ILE A 88 -3.27 -8.61 7.68
C ILE A 88 -4.04 -8.51 9.01
N TYR A 89 -3.53 -9.14 10.08
CA TYR A 89 -4.10 -9.11 11.43
C TYR A 89 -3.42 -8.09 12.34
N GLY A 90 -2.33 -7.47 11.88
CA GLY A 90 -1.54 -6.50 12.64
C GLY A 90 -0.41 -7.10 13.47
N ASN A 91 -0.13 -8.41 13.33
CA ASN A 91 0.97 -9.05 14.04
C ASN A 91 2.30 -8.65 13.41
N GLU A 92 3.30 -8.41 14.24
CA GLU A 92 4.67 -8.17 13.79
C GLU A 92 5.32 -9.49 13.37
N ILE A 93 5.83 -9.55 12.13
CA ILE A 93 6.33 -10.80 11.54
C ILE A 93 7.81 -10.76 11.12
N ASP A 94 8.32 -9.59 10.71
CA ASP A 94 9.71 -9.38 10.31
C ASP A 94 10.03 -7.88 10.37
N VAL A 95 11.25 -7.47 10.05
CA VAL A 95 11.68 -6.07 10.03
C VAL A 95 12.11 -5.62 8.64
N VAL A 96 12.03 -4.31 8.40
CA VAL A 96 12.58 -3.69 7.20
C VAL A 96 14.11 -3.67 7.30
N THR A 97 14.79 -4.23 6.30
CA THR A 97 16.26 -4.22 6.26
C THR A 97 16.82 -2.84 5.88
N PRO A 98 18.10 -2.53 6.17
CA PRO A 98 18.73 -1.28 5.76
C PRO A 98 18.64 -1.03 4.24
N ASP A 99 18.84 -2.06 3.43
CA ASP A 99 18.77 -1.95 1.96
C ASP A 99 17.35 -1.67 1.47
N GLN A 100 16.34 -2.31 2.09
CA GLN A 100 14.94 -2.05 1.77
C GLN A 100 14.53 -0.61 2.12
N ALA A 101 14.98 -0.11 3.29
CA ALA A 101 14.74 1.26 3.70
C ALA A 101 15.40 2.26 2.75
N LYS A 102 16.66 2.02 2.35
CA LYS A 102 17.38 2.83 1.35
C LYS A 102 16.66 2.85 0.02
N TYR A 103 16.19 1.70 -0.45
CA TYR A 103 15.43 1.60 -1.69
C TYR A 103 14.12 2.39 -1.63
N ALA A 104 13.35 2.26 -0.54
CA ALA A 104 12.12 3.03 -0.35
C ALA A 104 12.37 4.55 -0.34
N HIS A 105 13.46 4.99 0.30
CA HIS A 105 13.86 6.39 0.31
C HIS A 105 14.21 6.90 -1.10
N GLN A 106 14.97 6.13 -1.89
CA GLN A 106 15.27 6.47 -3.29
C GLN A 106 13.99 6.61 -4.12
N ARG A 107 13.06 5.65 -3.99
CA ARG A 107 11.75 5.71 -4.66
C ARG A 107 10.94 6.95 -4.27
N PHE A 108 10.99 7.34 -3.00
CA PHE A 108 10.34 8.56 -2.54
C PHE A 108 10.93 9.79 -3.22
N GLN A 109 12.26 9.91 -3.24
CA GLN A 109 12.96 11.03 -3.86
C GLN A 109 12.66 11.15 -5.36
N GLU A 110 12.72 10.04 -6.10
CA GLU A 110 12.41 9.97 -7.54
C GLU A 110 11.00 10.47 -7.85
N ARG A 111 10.02 10.11 -7.01
CA ARG A 111 8.60 10.32 -7.31
C ARG A 111 8.07 11.65 -6.80
N TYR A 112 8.59 12.14 -5.67
CA TYR A 112 8.01 13.26 -4.94
C TYR A 112 8.94 14.45 -4.70
N THR A 113 10.27 14.25 -4.78
CA THR A 113 11.24 15.33 -4.54
C THR A 113 11.83 15.86 -5.84
N LYS A 114 12.21 14.98 -6.77
CA LYS A 114 12.87 15.35 -8.05
C LYS A 114 11.98 16.09 -9.05
N LYS A 115 10.69 16.32 -8.75
CA LYS A 115 9.82 17.18 -9.56
C LYS A 115 10.07 18.70 -9.38
N LYS A 116 11.02 19.11 -8.53
CA LYS A 116 11.29 20.52 -8.23
C LYS A 116 12.51 21.14 -8.92
N GLU A 117 13.30 20.40 -9.70
CA GLU A 117 14.55 20.89 -10.30
C GLU A 117 14.49 21.01 -11.84
N THR A 118 13.30 21.12 -12.41
CA THR A 118 13.13 21.35 -13.85
C THR A 118 12.11 22.47 -14.09
N GLU A 119 12.40 23.64 -13.53
CA GLU A 119 11.82 24.93 -13.92
C GLU A 119 12.95 25.98 -13.93
#